data_AF-A0A928IDB0-F1
#
_entry.id   AF-A0A928IDB0-F1
#
_cell.length_a   1.000
_cell.length_b   1.000
_cell.length_c   1.000
_cell.angle_alpha   90.00
_cell.angle_beta   90.00
_cell.angle_gamma   90.00
#
_symmetry.space_group_name_H-M   'P 1'
#
loop_
_entity.id
_entity.type
_entity.pdbx_description
1 polymer ?
#
loop_
_entity_poly.entity_id
_entity_poly.type
_entity_poly.pdbx_seq_one_letter_code
_entity_poly.pdbx_strand_id
1 'polypeptide(L)'
;MTYGYCTEFLLQLQHSKTDIDNFDVDALKSFLIEIGDSVVAFKTDSIVKVHVHTLTPEKVLEYARKYGEFLTVKIENMSLQHSDSVEAKKEDIKVEEKITEPKKMYGAVAVCNGEGIENLFRDLGADVTVTGGQTHNPSTQDFLEAFEKISAEHIFVFPNNGNIFMAAQQASELYEAAKVHVIPTKNIGTGYVALSSLDFDNSDVDAVISSMTSAMSGVTSACISPSIRDADMNGVHINNGDTIGIIDKEIVLSEPVRKNAACKLATMLLEMPDKFMLTVFCGIDSNEEERKEIEAYIAANHSSAEIYFIDGGQEIYPYIFMAE
;
A
#
# COMPACT_ATOMS: atom_id res chain seq x y z
N MET A 1 -17.52 10.53 17.54
CA MET A 1 -18.56 11.17 16.72
C MET A 1 -19.39 10.07 16.09
N THR A 2 -20.69 10.28 15.88
CA THR A 2 -21.53 9.22 15.26
C THR A 2 -21.51 9.31 13.75
N TYR A 3 -21.51 10.52 13.14
CA TYR A 3 -21.46 10.71 11.68
C TYR A 3 -20.91 12.09 11.31
N GLY A 4 -19.86 12.14 10.49
CA GLY A 4 -19.15 13.35 10.07
C GLY A 4 -18.32 13.13 8.80
N TYR A 5 -17.25 13.89 8.60
CA TYR A 5 -16.37 13.76 7.44
C TYR A 5 -14.98 13.25 7.83
N CYS A 6 -14.48 12.25 7.11
CA CYS A 6 -13.06 11.93 7.10
C CYS A 6 -12.35 12.98 6.25
N THR A 7 -11.42 13.73 6.84
CA THR A 7 -10.67 14.80 6.18
C THR A 7 -9.20 14.44 6.21
N GLU A 8 -8.64 14.20 5.03
CA GLU A 8 -7.25 13.82 4.82
C GLU A 8 -6.56 14.79 3.88
N PHE A 9 -5.31 15.15 4.18
CA PHE A 9 -4.52 15.99 3.27
C PHE A 9 -3.03 15.87 3.53
N LEU A 10 -2.25 16.19 2.49
CA LEU A 10 -0.84 16.51 2.58
C LEU A 10 -0.66 18.02 2.48
N LEU A 11 0.00 18.62 3.47
CA LEU A 11 0.27 20.05 3.52
C LEU A 11 1.76 20.31 3.35
N GLN A 12 2.14 20.97 2.26
CA GLN A 12 3.49 21.49 2.04
C GLN A 12 3.67 22.78 2.87
N LEU A 13 4.42 22.70 3.96
CA LEU A 13 4.83 23.84 4.76
C LEU A 13 5.64 24.83 3.92
N GLN A 14 5.43 26.12 4.20
CA GLN A 14 6.13 27.21 3.52
C GLN A 14 6.89 28.06 4.53
N HIS A 15 8.17 28.34 4.27
CA HIS A 15 9.02 29.20 5.10
C HIS A 15 8.43 30.61 5.31
N SER A 16 7.58 31.08 4.39
CA SER A 16 6.88 32.36 4.50
C SER A 16 5.73 32.36 5.51
N LYS A 17 5.27 31.18 5.92
CA LYS A 17 4.08 30.97 6.77
C LYS A 17 4.43 30.38 8.13
N THR A 18 5.46 29.55 8.20
CA THR A 18 5.92 28.92 9.46
C THR A 18 7.43 28.65 9.43
N ASP A 19 8.00 28.48 10.62
CA ASP A 19 9.30 27.80 10.75
C ASP A 19 9.08 26.31 10.45
N ILE A 20 9.69 25.82 9.37
CA ILE A 20 9.55 24.43 8.92
C ILE A 20 10.36 23.51 9.84
N ASP A 21 11.55 23.92 10.28
CA ASP A 21 12.44 23.05 11.06
C ASP A 21 11.88 22.82 12.46
N ASN A 22 11.24 23.84 13.03
CA ASN A 22 10.64 23.81 14.37
C ASN A 22 9.11 23.75 14.36
N PHE A 23 8.48 23.28 13.28
CA PHE A 23 7.02 23.21 13.20
C PHE A 23 6.44 22.29 14.29
N ASP A 24 5.58 22.85 15.13
CA ASP A 24 4.94 22.14 16.23
C ASP A 24 3.71 21.37 15.73
N VAL A 25 3.92 20.10 15.39
CA VAL A 25 2.84 19.18 14.98
C VAL A 25 1.87 18.92 16.13
N ASP A 26 2.33 18.94 17.39
CA ASP A 26 1.47 18.64 18.53
C ASP A 26 0.51 19.80 18.83
N ALA A 27 0.92 21.04 18.54
CA ALA A 27 0.00 22.18 18.52
C ALA A 27 -1.08 22.05 17.42
N LEU A 28 -0.72 21.56 16.23
CA LEU A 28 -1.68 21.24 15.18
C LEU A 28 -2.64 20.12 15.63
N LYS A 29 -2.13 19.02 16.17
CA LYS A 29 -2.96 17.93 16.72
C LYS A 29 -3.89 18.42 17.81
N SER A 30 -3.41 19.25 18.73
CA SER A 30 -4.21 19.78 19.84
C SER A 30 -5.43 20.55 19.32
N PHE A 31 -5.24 21.40 18.31
CA PHE A 31 -6.35 22.06 17.63
C PHE A 31 -7.32 21.07 16.96
N LEU A 32 -6.79 20.08 16.23
CA LEU A 32 -7.62 19.09 15.54
C LEU A 32 -8.46 18.25 16.51
N ILE A 33 -7.93 17.92 17.69
CA ILE A 33 -8.62 17.19 18.76
C ILE A 33 -9.77 18.01 19.35
N GLU A 34 -9.69 19.35 19.33
CA GLU A 34 -10.79 20.21 19.78
C GLU A 34 -11.99 20.21 18.82
N ILE A 35 -11.75 19.99 17.52
CA ILE A 35 -12.77 20.10 16.46
C ILE A 35 -13.09 18.78 15.75
N GLY A 36 -12.50 17.66 16.19
CA GLY A 36 -12.65 16.35 15.59
C GLY A 36 -12.17 15.21 16.50
N ASP A 37 -12.31 13.99 16.03
CA ASP A 37 -11.76 12.79 16.65
C ASP A 37 -10.94 11.96 15.64
N SER A 38 -10.34 10.85 16.11
CA SER A 38 -9.43 10.01 15.31
C SER A 38 -8.33 10.80 14.60
N VAL A 39 -7.72 11.74 15.32
CA VAL A 39 -6.69 12.64 14.78
C VAL A 39 -5.37 11.90 14.64
N VAL A 40 -4.87 11.84 13.41
CA VAL A 40 -3.49 11.48 13.10
C VAL A 40 -2.87 12.64 12.37
N ALA A 41 -1.76 13.15 12.89
CA ALA A 41 -0.96 14.13 12.17
C ALA A 41 0.52 13.86 12.42
N PHE A 42 1.32 13.91 11.37
CA PHE A 42 2.77 13.79 11.49
C PHE A 42 3.44 14.61 10.39
N LYS A 43 4.65 15.06 10.67
CA LYS A 43 5.47 15.85 9.76
C LYS A 43 6.65 15.02 9.30
N THR A 44 6.90 15.07 8.00
CA THR A 44 8.09 14.55 7.35
C THR A 44 8.70 15.71 6.57
N ASP A 45 9.90 16.14 6.96
CA ASP A 45 10.57 17.33 6.42
C ASP A 45 9.68 18.59 6.40
N SER A 46 9.24 18.99 5.20
CA SER A 46 8.40 20.15 4.97
C SER A 46 6.95 19.79 4.68
N ILE A 47 6.56 18.51 4.75
CA ILE A 47 5.20 18.04 4.49
C ILE A 47 4.56 17.54 5.79
N VAL A 48 3.30 17.91 6.01
CA VAL A 48 2.49 17.41 7.13
C VAL A 48 1.34 16.59 6.58
N LYS A 49 1.27 15.31 6.94
CA LYS A 49 0.11 14.46 6.65
C LYS A 49 -0.87 14.57 7.81
N VAL A 50 -2.14 14.77 7.48
CA VAL A 50 -3.22 14.88 8.46
C VAL A 50 -4.38 13.98 8.05
N HIS A 51 -4.94 13.30 9.05
CA HIS A 51 -6.21 12.58 9.03
C HIS A 51 -7.01 13.02 10.25
N VAL A 52 -8.25 13.45 10.05
CA VAL A 52 -9.17 13.77 11.15
C VAL A 52 -10.61 13.51 10.76
N HIS A 53 -11.37 12.95 11.68
CA HIS A 53 -12.82 12.85 11.55
C HIS A 53 -13.45 14.10 12.17
N THR A 54 -14.17 14.90 11.39
CA THR A 54 -14.74 16.16 11.85
C THR A 54 -16.09 16.46 11.20
N LEU A 55 -16.96 17.18 11.89
CA LEU A 55 -18.18 17.75 11.30
C LEU A 55 -17.89 19.01 10.46
N THR A 56 -16.71 19.60 10.62
CA THR A 56 -16.35 20.89 10.04
C THR A 56 -15.02 20.81 9.30
N PRO A 57 -14.95 20.07 8.18
CA PRO A 57 -13.73 19.91 7.38
C PRO A 57 -13.15 21.26 6.93
N GLU A 58 -14.00 22.26 6.69
CA GLU A 58 -13.60 23.60 6.30
C GLU A 58 -12.72 24.29 7.36
N LYS A 59 -12.96 24.04 8.65
CA LYS A 59 -12.17 24.63 9.75
C LYS A 59 -10.80 23.99 9.87
N VAL A 60 -10.72 22.68 9.61
CA VAL A 60 -9.46 21.94 9.56
C VAL A 60 -8.57 22.52 8.46
N LEU A 61 -9.13 22.67 7.25
CA LEU A 61 -8.39 23.23 6.11
C LEU A 61 -8.02 24.70 6.33
N GLU A 62 -8.94 25.51 6.87
CA GLU A 62 -8.66 26.91 7.17
C GLU A 62 -7.49 27.06 8.16
N TYR A 63 -7.44 26.22 9.19
CA TYR A 63 -6.37 26.23 10.17
C TYR A 63 -5.04 25.76 9.58
N ALA A 64 -5.04 24.65 8.85
CA ALA A 64 -3.83 24.09 8.24
C ALA A 64 -3.20 25.02 7.18
N ARG A 65 -4.01 25.74 6.40
CA ARG A 65 -3.54 26.69 5.36
C ARG A 65 -2.69 27.84 5.92
N LYS A 66 -2.74 28.09 7.23
CA LYS A 66 -1.89 29.09 7.91
C LYS A 66 -0.41 28.73 7.86
N TYR A 67 -0.07 27.46 7.65
CA TYR A 67 1.30 26.95 7.73
C TYR A 67 1.89 26.56 6.37
N GLY A 68 1.05 26.36 5.35
CA GLY A 68 1.50 25.84 4.06
C GLY A 68 0.45 25.91 2.95
N GLU A 69 0.68 25.17 1.88
CA GLU A 69 -0.26 24.92 0.78
C GLU A 69 -0.56 23.43 0.66
N PHE A 70 -1.78 23.09 0.25
CA PHE A 70 -2.19 21.69 0.14
C PHE A 70 -1.65 21.06 -1.15
N LEU A 71 -1.02 19.90 -1.02
CA LEU A 71 -0.63 19.06 -2.16
C LEU A 71 -1.81 18.17 -2.58
N THR A 72 -2.51 17.61 -1.60
CA THR A 72 -3.71 16.79 -1.78
C THR A 72 -4.74 17.14 -0.72
N VAL A 73 -6.02 17.04 -1.04
CA VAL A 73 -7.13 17.16 -0.08
C VAL A 73 -8.20 16.14 -0.44
N LYS A 74 -8.62 15.34 0.53
CA LYS A 74 -9.68 14.35 0.42
C LYS A 74 -10.66 14.56 1.57
N ILE A 75 -11.96 14.69 1.25
CA ILE A 75 -13.03 14.85 2.24
C ILE A 75 -14.14 13.85 1.91
N GLU A 76 -14.41 12.93 2.81
CA GLU A 76 -15.38 11.85 2.62
C GLU A 76 -16.44 11.86 3.71
N ASN A 77 -17.71 11.69 3.34
CA ASN A 77 -18.80 11.64 4.32
C ASN A 77 -18.90 10.24 4.95
N MET A 78 -18.46 10.09 6.19
CA MET A 78 -18.46 8.83 6.93
C MET A 78 -19.87 8.31 7.23
N SER A 79 -20.90 9.16 7.16
CA SER A 79 -22.30 8.73 7.31
C SER A 79 -22.76 7.82 6.19
N LEU A 80 -22.19 7.99 4.99
CA LEU A 80 -22.46 7.11 3.86
C LEU A 80 -21.72 5.77 3.99
N GLN A 81 -20.62 5.71 4.77
CA GLN A 81 -19.89 4.46 5.04
C GLN A 81 -20.53 3.61 6.14
N HIS A 82 -21.28 4.19 7.07
CA HIS A 82 -21.92 3.45 8.17
C HIS A 82 -23.34 2.95 7.86
N SER A 83 -24.04 3.50 6.86
CA SER A 83 -25.28 2.89 6.39
C SER A 83 -25.06 1.45 5.91
N ASP A 84 -23.86 1.14 5.40
CA ASP A 84 -23.50 -0.19 4.91
C ASP A 84 -23.03 -1.13 6.05
N SER A 85 -22.73 -0.58 7.23
CA SER A 85 -22.17 -1.34 8.36
C SER A 85 -23.20 -1.81 9.39
N VAL A 86 -24.42 -1.25 9.41
CA VAL A 86 -25.41 -1.46 10.49
C VAL A 86 -26.46 -2.55 10.18
N GLU A 87 -26.57 -3.05 8.95
CA GLU A 87 -27.51 -4.14 8.63
C GLU A 87 -27.03 -5.53 9.10
N ALA A 88 -25.77 -5.67 9.50
CA ALA A 88 -25.22 -6.90 10.04
C ALA A 88 -25.45 -7.06 11.55
N LYS A 89 -26.72 -7.08 12.00
CA LYS A 89 -27.17 -7.73 13.26
C LYS A 89 -28.68 -7.55 13.49
N LYS A 90 -29.47 -8.48 12.94
CA LYS A 90 -30.65 -9.10 13.59
C LYS A 90 -31.22 -10.22 12.71
N GLU A 91 -31.12 -11.44 13.22
CA GLU A 91 -31.76 -12.65 12.68
C GLU A 91 -33.29 -12.56 12.81
N ASP A 92 -34.02 -12.76 11.71
CA ASP A 92 -34.89 -13.93 11.49
C ASP A 92 -35.88 -13.68 10.32
N ILE A 93 -35.70 -14.47 9.25
CA ILE A 93 -36.66 -14.89 8.22
C ILE A 93 -37.58 -13.80 7.63
N LYS A 94 -37.23 -13.31 6.42
CA LYS A 94 -38.10 -13.26 5.22
C LYS A 94 -37.39 -12.62 4.03
N VAL A 95 -37.27 -13.41 2.95
CA VAL A 95 -37.08 -13.04 1.53
C VAL A 95 -36.10 -11.89 1.28
N GLU A 96 -34.87 -12.25 0.91
CA GLU A 96 -33.84 -11.33 0.42
C GLU A 96 -34.34 -10.55 -0.81
N GLU A 97 -34.79 -9.32 -0.60
CA GLU A 97 -34.53 -8.27 -1.58
C GLU A 97 -33.08 -7.84 -1.34
N LYS A 98 -32.17 -8.25 -2.25
CA LYS A 98 -30.83 -7.66 -2.33
C LYS A 98 -30.99 -6.15 -2.45
N ILE A 99 -30.75 -5.43 -1.35
CA ILE A 99 -30.45 -4.01 -1.41
C ILE A 99 -29.12 -3.96 -2.16
N THR A 100 -29.19 -3.79 -3.48
CA THR A 100 -28.02 -3.61 -4.32
C THR A 100 -27.37 -2.30 -3.92
N GLU A 101 -26.23 -2.37 -3.23
CA GLU A 101 -25.34 -1.23 -3.06
C GLU A 101 -25.20 -0.51 -4.40
N PRO A 102 -25.25 0.84 -4.41
CA PRO A 102 -25.17 1.62 -5.63
C PRO A 102 -23.92 1.22 -6.40
N LYS A 103 -24.12 0.79 -7.64
CA LYS A 103 -23.03 0.30 -8.50
C LYS A 103 -22.02 1.43 -8.71
N LYS A 104 -20.82 1.29 -8.14
CA LYS A 104 -19.75 2.27 -8.32
C LYS A 104 -19.07 2.08 -9.67
N MET A 105 -18.34 3.09 -10.12
CA MET A 105 -17.64 3.01 -11.40
C MET A 105 -16.52 1.96 -11.35
N TYR A 106 -15.66 2.04 -10.33
CA TYR A 106 -14.49 1.17 -10.17
C TYR A 106 -14.49 0.44 -8.83
N GLY A 107 -14.16 -0.83 -8.87
CA GLY A 107 -13.73 -1.62 -7.71
C GLY A 107 -12.37 -2.26 -7.93
N ALA A 108 -11.78 -2.76 -6.86
CA ALA A 108 -10.42 -3.30 -6.86
C ALA A 108 -10.31 -4.59 -6.02
N VAL A 109 -9.64 -5.59 -6.58
CA VAL A 109 -9.26 -6.83 -5.90
C VAL A 109 -7.74 -6.92 -5.86
N ALA A 110 -7.16 -7.01 -4.66
CA ALA A 110 -5.72 -7.14 -4.50
C ALA A 110 -5.34 -8.48 -3.85
N VAL A 111 -4.36 -9.17 -4.44
CA VAL A 111 -3.84 -10.40 -3.85
C VAL A 111 -2.66 -10.07 -2.94
N CYS A 112 -2.70 -10.53 -1.70
CA CYS A 112 -1.62 -10.28 -0.75
C CYS A 112 -1.60 -11.33 0.38
N ASN A 113 -0.55 -11.27 1.19
CA ASN A 113 -0.41 -12.05 2.40
C ASN A 113 0.27 -11.18 3.46
N GLY A 114 -0.26 -11.21 4.68
CA GLY A 114 0.17 -10.39 5.79
C GLY A 114 -0.88 -9.33 6.13
N GLU A 115 -1.29 -9.31 7.40
CA GLU A 115 -2.37 -8.44 7.88
C GLU A 115 -2.09 -6.96 7.62
N GLY A 116 -0.82 -6.53 7.75
CA GLY A 116 -0.41 -5.16 7.48
C GLY A 116 -0.51 -4.77 6.01
N ILE A 117 -0.10 -5.66 5.09
CA ILE A 117 -0.27 -5.44 3.64
C ILE A 117 -1.74 -5.47 3.25
N GLU A 118 -2.55 -6.38 3.84
CA GLU A 118 -3.99 -6.42 3.59
C GLU A 118 -4.68 -5.12 3.99
N ASN A 119 -4.39 -4.60 5.18
CA ASN A 119 -4.94 -3.33 5.65
C ASN A 119 -4.47 -2.17 4.77
N LEU A 120 -3.18 -2.13 4.42
CA LEU A 120 -2.65 -1.13 3.51
C LEU A 120 -3.37 -1.11 2.16
N PHE A 121 -3.61 -2.28 1.54
CA PHE A 121 -4.33 -2.32 0.27
C PHE A 121 -5.78 -1.90 0.40
N ARG A 122 -6.46 -2.24 1.51
CA ARG A 122 -7.81 -1.73 1.78
C ARG A 122 -7.81 -0.21 1.93
N ASP A 123 -6.84 0.35 2.66
CA ASP A 123 -6.69 1.80 2.83
C ASP A 123 -6.41 2.52 1.49
N LEU A 124 -5.72 1.85 0.55
CA LEU A 124 -5.50 2.34 -0.81
C LEU A 124 -6.69 2.14 -1.76
N GLY A 125 -7.79 1.54 -1.29
CA GLY A 125 -9.02 1.40 -2.07
C GLY A 125 -9.27 0.01 -2.66
N ALA A 126 -8.56 -1.04 -2.23
CA ALA A 126 -8.96 -2.42 -2.53
C ALA A 126 -10.24 -2.78 -1.75
N ASP A 127 -11.30 -3.13 -2.47
CA ASP A 127 -12.56 -3.59 -1.88
C ASP A 127 -12.44 -4.97 -1.24
N VAL A 128 -11.71 -5.85 -1.94
CA VAL A 128 -11.52 -7.23 -1.52
C VAL A 128 -10.04 -7.58 -1.62
N THR A 129 -9.51 -8.12 -0.54
CA THR A 129 -8.21 -8.79 -0.55
C THR A 129 -8.41 -10.29 -0.70
N VAL A 130 -7.61 -10.91 -1.56
CA VAL A 130 -7.57 -12.37 -1.71
C VAL A 130 -6.23 -12.85 -1.16
N THR A 131 -6.26 -13.79 -0.22
CA THR A 131 -5.03 -14.32 0.36
C THR A 131 -4.23 -15.09 -0.69
N GLY A 132 -3.00 -14.67 -0.97
CA GLY A 132 -2.13 -15.32 -1.93
C GLY A 132 -0.66 -14.93 -1.78
N GLY A 133 0.24 -15.70 -2.36
CA GLY A 133 1.68 -15.54 -2.18
C GLY A 133 2.48 -16.63 -2.91
N GLN A 134 3.73 -16.84 -2.50
CA GLN A 134 4.59 -17.83 -3.17
C GLN A 134 4.13 -19.28 -2.99
N THR A 135 3.53 -19.59 -1.84
CA THR A 135 3.09 -20.94 -1.45
C THR A 135 1.58 -21.14 -1.58
N HIS A 136 0.83 -20.06 -1.83
CA HIS A 136 -0.63 -20.08 -1.96
C HIS A 136 -1.05 -19.30 -3.21
N ASN A 137 -1.44 -20.00 -4.27
CA ASN A 137 -1.96 -19.39 -5.49
C ASN A 137 -3.50 -19.53 -5.48
N PRO A 138 -4.26 -18.42 -5.43
CA PRO A 138 -5.70 -18.45 -5.56
C PRO A 138 -6.12 -19.11 -6.87
N SER A 139 -7.21 -19.86 -6.80
CA SER A 139 -7.88 -20.47 -7.95
C SER A 139 -8.74 -19.47 -8.70
N THR A 140 -9.16 -19.84 -9.90
CA THR A 140 -10.17 -19.09 -10.68
C THR A 140 -11.46 -18.86 -9.87
N GLN A 141 -11.86 -19.84 -9.06
CA GLN A 141 -13.06 -19.75 -8.23
C GLN A 141 -12.92 -18.71 -7.11
N ASP A 142 -11.75 -18.63 -6.47
CA ASP A 142 -11.49 -17.64 -5.43
C ASP A 142 -11.62 -16.20 -5.97
N PHE A 143 -11.21 -15.97 -7.22
CA PHE A 143 -11.38 -14.68 -7.89
C PHE A 143 -12.84 -14.38 -8.23
N LEU A 144 -13.60 -15.37 -8.72
CA LEU A 144 -15.03 -15.18 -9.00
C LEU A 144 -15.77 -14.80 -7.72
N GLU A 145 -15.51 -15.48 -6.61
CA GLU A 145 -16.08 -15.16 -5.30
C GLU A 145 -15.66 -13.77 -4.79
N ALA A 146 -14.46 -13.32 -5.13
CA ALA A 146 -14.01 -11.96 -4.83
C ALA A 146 -14.76 -10.91 -5.68
N PHE A 147 -14.97 -11.17 -6.97
CA PHE A 147 -15.70 -10.26 -7.86
C PHE A 147 -17.17 -10.13 -7.48
N GLU A 148 -17.80 -11.23 -7.04
CA GLU A 148 -19.20 -11.25 -6.60
C GLU A 148 -19.47 -10.36 -5.38
N LYS A 149 -18.44 -10.10 -4.57
CA LYS A 149 -18.53 -9.21 -3.40
C LYS A 149 -18.45 -7.72 -3.77
N ILE A 150 -18.21 -7.39 -5.04
CA ILE A 150 -17.98 -6.00 -5.49
C ILE A 150 -19.11 -5.55 -6.41
N SER A 151 -19.85 -4.52 -5.99
CA SER A 151 -20.87 -3.84 -6.82
C SER A 151 -20.24 -2.74 -7.68
N ALA A 152 -19.52 -3.08 -8.76
CA ALA A 152 -18.86 -2.11 -9.65
C ALA A 152 -19.08 -2.36 -11.15
N GLU A 153 -18.95 -1.33 -11.99
CA GLU A 153 -18.97 -1.47 -13.46
C GLU A 153 -17.67 -2.05 -14.01
N HIS A 154 -16.55 -1.62 -13.47
CA HIS A 154 -15.23 -2.17 -13.76
C HIS A 154 -14.55 -2.64 -12.48
N ILE A 155 -13.87 -3.77 -12.55
CA ILE A 155 -13.10 -4.34 -11.44
C ILE A 155 -11.64 -4.46 -11.88
N PHE A 156 -10.74 -3.77 -11.18
CA PHE A 156 -9.30 -3.90 -11.36
C PHE A 156 -8.76 -5.01 -10.47
N VAL A 157 -7.98 -5.92 -11.02
CA VAL A 157 -7.41 -7.05 -10.27
C VAL A 157 -5.90 -6.90 -10.27
N PHE A 158 -5.30 -6.97 -9.09
CA PHE A 158 -3.85 -6.86 -8.85
C PHE A 158 -3.33 -8.22 -8.33
N PRO A 159 -2.89 -9.13 -9.22
CA PRO A 159 -2.46 -10.48 -8.84
C PRO A 159 -1.22 -10.52 -7.94
N ASN A 160 -0.36 -9.51 -8.03
CA ASN A 160 0.84 -9.31 -7.20
C ASN A 160 1.78 -10.53 -7.13
N ASN A 161 1.65 -11.45 -8.07
CA ASN A 161 2.47 -12.64 -8.25
C ASN A 161 2.29 -13.14 -9.68
N GLY A 162 3.41 -13.33 -10.39
CA GLY A 162 3.38 -13.82 -11.78
C GLY A 162 2.71 -15.18 -11.96
N ASN A 163 2.68 -16.02 -10.92
CA ASN A 163 2.03 -17.34 -10.97
C ASN A 163 0.49 -17.25 -10.83
N ILE A 164 -0.03 -16.13 -10.32
CA ILE A 164 -1.45 -15.91 -10.04
C ILE A 164 -2.16 -15.24 -11.23
N PHE A 165 -1.41 -14.56 -12.09
CA PHE A 165 -1.92 -13.82 -13.25
C PHE A 165 -2.86 -14.66 -14.13
N MET A 166 -2.49 -15.91 -14.44
CA MET A 166 -3.31 -16.77 -15.31
C MET A 166 -4.67 -17.12 -14.70
N ALA A 167 -4.74 -17.35 -13.39
CA ALA A 167 -5.99 -17.65 -12.70
C ALA A 167 -6.92 -16.41 -12.68
N ALA A 168 -6.35 -15.24 -12.39
CA ALA A 168 -7.07 -13.97 -12.45
C ALA A 168 -7.61 -13.68 -13.86
N GLN A 169 -6.79 -13.93 -14.90
CA GLN A 169 -7.18 -13.76 -16.30
C GLN A 169 -8.34 -14.68 -16.68
N GLN A 170 -8.27 -15.96 -16.32
CA GLN A 170 -9.38 -16.90 -16.56
C GLN A 170 -10.66 -16.47 -15.84
N ALA A 171 -10.56 -16.02 -14.59
CA ALA A 171 -11.73 -15.54 -13.84
C ALA A 171 -12.34 -14.29 -14.49
N SER A 172 -11.50 -13.39 -15.01
CA SER A 172 -11.94 -12.17 -15.71
C SER A 172 -12.77 -12.48 -16.97
N GLU A 173 -12.46 -13.56 -17.67
CA GLU A 173 -13.17 -14.00 -18.87
C GLU A 173 -14.50 -14.71 -18.57
N LEU A 174 -14.61 -15.31 -17.38
CA LEU A 174 -15.80 -16.04 -16.93
C LEU A 174 -16.82 -15.13 -16.22
N TYR A 175 -16.39 -13.98 -15.69
CA TYR A 175 -17.26 -13.09 -14.94
C TYR A 175 -18.01 -12.12 -15.84
N GLU A 176 -19.34 -12.21 -15.88
CA GLU A 176 -20.18 -11.43 -16.81
C GLU A 176 -20.81 -10.17 -16.18
N ALA A 177 -20.83 -10.06 -14.85
CA ALA A 177 -21.58 -8.99 -14.16
C ALA A 177 -20.87 -7.62 -14.15
N ALA A 178 -19.55 -7.61 -14.40
CA ALA A 178 -18.72 -6.41 -14.51
C ALA A 178 -17.59 -6.63 -15.52
N LYS A 179 -16.99 -5.53 -16.01
CA LYS A 179 -15.79 -5.59 -16.85
C LYS A 179 -14.56 -5.74 -15.96
N VAL A 180 -13.92 -6.90 -15.98
CA VAL A 180 -12.75 -7.19 -15.15
C VAL A 180 -11.46 -6.90 -15.92
N HIS A 181 -10.56 -6.15 -15.32
CA HIS A 181 -9.26 -5.77 -15.87
C HIS A 181 -8.13 -6.31 -15.00
N VAL A 182 -7.36 -7.25 -15.53
CA VAL A 182 -6.21 -7.80 -14.80
C VAL A 182 -5.00 -6.93 -15.07
N ILE A 183 -4.55 -6.21 -14.03
CA ILE A 183 -3.34 -5.39 -14.08
C ILE A 183 -2.13 -6.31 -13.91
N PRO A 184 -1.08 -6.21 -14.73
CA PRO A 184 0.02 -7.18 -14.75
C PRO A 184 1.03 -6.99 -13.60
N THR A 185 0.55 -6.81 -12.36
CA THR A 185 1.38 -6.73 -11.15
C THR A 185 2.01 -8.08 -10.83
N LYS A 186 3.29 -8.07 -10.48
CA LYS A 186 4.11 -9.30 -10.31
C LYS A 186 4.58 -9.53 -8.89
N ASN A 187 4.47 -8.52 -8.04
CA ASN A 187 4.92 -8.51 -6.65
C ASN A 187 4.14 -7.44 -5.87
N ILE A 188 4.31 -7.41 -4.54
CA ILE A 188 3.63 -6.45 -3.65
C ILE A 188 3.99 -5.00 -4.01
N GLY A 189 5.24 -4.70 -4.39
CA GLY A 189 5.64 -3.33 -4.73
C GLY A 189 4.91 -2.78 -5.97
N THR A 190 4.91 -3.53 -7.07
CA THR A 190 4.13 -3.16 -8.27
C THR A 190 2.63 -3.08 -7.99
N GLY A 191 2.10 -3.94 -7.11
CA GLY A 191 0.73 -3.87 -6.61
C GLY A 191 0.42 -2.58 -5.87
N TYR A 192 1.27 -2.23 -4.91
CA TYR A 192 1.17 -1.03 -4.09
C TYR A 192 1.14 0.23 -4.95
N VAL A 193 2.09 0.38 -5.88
CA VAL A 193 2.19 1.57 -6.73
C VAL A 193 1.06 1.66 -7.74
N ALA A 194 0.66 0.53 -8.34
CA ALA A 194 -0.46 0.50 -9.26
C ALA A 194 -1.76 0.89 -8.56
N LEU A 195 -2.06 0.29 -7.40
CA LEU A 195 -3.26 0.61 -6.64
C LEU A 195 -3.25 2.06 -6.11
N SER A 196 -2.11 2.56 -5.65
CA SER A 196 -1.95 3.96 -5.24
C SER A 196 -2.17 4.96 -6.38
N SER A 197 -1.98 4.52 -7.63
CA SER A 197 -2.17 5.32 -8.83
C SER A 197 -3.57 5.19 -9.44
N LEU A 198 -4.47 4.47 -8.78
CA LEU A 198 -5.85 4.26 -9.23
C LEU A 198 -6.65 5.55 -9.03
N ASP A 199 -6.95 6.23 -10.14
CA ASP A 199 -7.78 7.43 -10.16
C ASP A 199 -9.26 7.04 -10.27
N PHE A 200 -9.97 7.10 -9.15
CA PHE A 200 -11.39 6.77 -9.06
C PHE A 200 -12.32 7.78 -9.73
N ASP A 201 -11.84 8.99 -10.01
CA ASP A 201 -12.63 10.08 -10.58
C ASP A 201 -12.48 10.17 -12.11
N ASN A 202 -11.44 9.55 -12.68
CA ASN A 202 -11.21 9.54 -14.11
C ASN A 202 -12.12 8.52 -14.82
N SER A 203 -13.06 9.03 -15.62
CA SER A 203 -14.01 8.19 -16.35
C SER A 203 -13.41 7.40 -17.52
N ASP A 204 -12.19 7.72 -17.96
CA ASP A 204 -11.49 6.99 -19.03
C ASP A 204 -10.69 5.83 -18.46
N VAL A 205 -11.26 4.63 -18.56
CA VAL A 205 -10.69 3.37 -18.07
C VAL A 205 -9.31 3.08 -18.69
N ASP A 206 -9.12 3.35 -19.98
CA ASP A 206 -7.85 3.07 -20.65
C ASP A 206 -6.77 4.03 -20.16
N ALA A 207 -7.13 5.27 -19.86
CA ALA A 207 -6.23 6.23 -19.21
C ALA A 207 -5.87 5.80 -17.78
N VAL A 208 -6.84 5.29 -17.01
CA VAL A 208 -6.61 4.75 -15.65
C VAL A 208 -5.65 3.55 -15.69
N ILE A 209 -5.86 2.59 -16.58
CA ILE A 209 -4.96 1.43 -16.78
C ILE A 209 -3.56 1.90 -17.20
N SER A 210 -3.48 2.85 -18.12
CA SER A 210 -2.21 3.40 -18.60
C SER A 210 -1.44 4.11 -17.49
N SER A 211 -2.13 4.87 -16.63
CA SER A 211 -1.55 5.52 -15.46
C SER A 211 -0.92 4.51 -14.51
N MET A 212 -1.68 3.48 -14.11
CA MET A 212 -1.18 2.41 -13.24
C MET A 212 0.00 1.67 -13.87
N THR A 213 -0.08 1.38 -15.17
CA THR A 213 0.99 0.69 -15.91
C THR A 213 2.26 1.51 -15.99
N SER A 214 2.13 2.82 -16.20
CA SER A 214 3.27 3.75 -16.20
C SER A 214 3.91 3.83 -14.82
N ALA A 215 3.12 3.91 -13.76
CA ALA A 215 3.63 3.98 -12.39
C ALA A 215 4.47 2.74 -12.04
N MET A 216 4.02 1.54 -12.42
CA MET A 216 4.79 0.29 -12.21
C MET A 216 6.16 0.28 -12.90
N SER A 217 6.34 1.02 -14.00
CA SER A 217 7.62 1.03 -14.74
C SER A 217 8.76 1.74 -14.01
N GLY A 218 8.42 2.63 -13.09
CA GLY A 218 9.36 3.37 -12.24
C GLY A 218 9.79 2.61 -11.00
N VAL A 219 9.36 1.36 -10.82
CA VAL A 219 9.53 0.60 -9.56
C VAL A 219 10.47 -0.57 -9.76
N THR A 220 11.39 -0.77 -8.82
CA THR A 220 12.19 -2.00 -8.71
C THR A 220 11.84 -2.70 -7.41
N SER A 221 11.40 -3.95 -7.49
CA SER A 221 11.07 -4.72 -6.30
C SER A 221 12.15 -5.75 -5.99
N ALA A 222 12.49 -5.84 -4.71
CA ALA A 222 13.42 -6.83 -4.21
C ALA A 222 12.91 -7.45 -2.92
N CYS A 223 13.49 -8.57 -2.50
CA CYS A 223 13.23 -9.15 -1.20
C CYS A 223 14.45 -9.89 -0.69
N ILE A 224 14.47 -10.14 0.62
CA ILE A 224 15.38 -11.12 1.19
C ILE A 224 14.61 -12.37 1.63
N SER A 225 15.27 -13.52 1.58
CA SER A 225 14.72 -14.82 1.98
C SER A 225 15.80 -15.68 2.62
N PRO A 226 15.48 -16.53 3.61
CA PRO A 226 16.41 -17.56 4.05
C PRO A 226 16.62 -18.60 2.93
N SER A 227 17.85 -19.06 2.75
CA SER A 227 18.21 -20.17 1.88
C SER A 227 18.05 -21.50 2.61
N ILE A 228 17.52 -22.50 1.90
CA ILE A 228 17.29 -23.85 2.43
C ILE A 228 18.28 -24.90 1.90
N ARG A 229 19.23 -24.48 1.05
CA ARG A 229 20.22 -25.38 0.44
C ARG A 229 21.45 -24.62 -0.05
N ASP A 230 22.54 -25.34 -0.19
CA ASP A 230 23.72 -24.83 -0.90
C ASP A 230 23.42 -24.73 -2.40
N ALA A 231 23.90 -23.67 -3.05
CA ALA A 231 23.76 -23.46 -4.49
C ALA A 231 24.78 -22.46 -5.03
N ASP A 232 25.10 -22.58 -6.31
CA ASP A 232 25.81 -21.56 -7.08
C ASP A 232 24.86 -21.05 -8.17
N MET A 233 24.42 -19.79 -8.06
CA MET A 233 23.49 -19.17 -9.00
C MET A 233 23.98 -17.77 -9.35
N ASN A 234 24.07 -17.46 -10.65
CA ASN A 234 24.50 -16.13 -11.14
C ASN A 234 25.84 -15.64 -10.59
N GLY A 235 26.75 -16.56 -10.27
CA GLY A 235 28.04 -16.22 -9.65
C GLY A 235 27.97 -15.87 -8.16
N VAL A 236 26.80 -16.02 -7.53
CA VAL A 236 26.60 -15.93 -6.09
C VAL A 236 26.70 -17.34 -5.50
N HIS A 237 27.64 -17.52 -4.57
CA HIS A 237 27.75 -18.74 -3.78
C HIS A 237 26.82 -18.64 -2.57
N ILE A 238 25.88 -19.58 -2.47
CA ILE A 238 24.82 -19.60 -1.46
C ILE A 238 25.06 -20.79 -0.56
N ASN A 239 25.14 -20.57 0.75
CA ASN A 239 25.12 -21.65 1.73
C ASN A 239 23.72 -21.84 2.30
N ASN A 240 23.43 -23.06 2.73
CA ASN A 240 22.24 -23.36 3.49
C ASN A 240 22.21 -22.53 4.79
N GLY A 241 21.10 -21.83 5.01
CA GLY A 241 20.91 -20.92 6.14
C GLY A 241 21.36 -19.48 5.89
N ASP A 242 22.06 -19.19 4.78
CA ASP A 242 22.33 -17.80 4.40
C ASP A 242 21.03 -17.06 4.09
N THR A 243 21.03 -15.74 4.26
CA THR A 243 20.01 -14.85 3.75
C THR A 243 20.38 -14.41 2.35
N ILE A 244 19.55 -14.76 1.36
CA ILE A 244 19.72 -14.36 -0.04
C ILE A 244 18.94 -13.08 -0.33
N GLY A 245 19.49 -12.22 -1.18
CA GLY A 245 18.80 -11.05 -1.73
C GLY A 245 18.41 -11.30 -3.19
N ILE A 246 17.17 -10.93 -3.52
CA ILE A 246 16.55 -11.20 -4.82
C ILE A 246 16.03 -9.89 -5.40
N ILE A 247 16.39 -9.55 -6.65
CA ILE A 247 15.82 -8.42 -7.40
C ILE A 247 15.09 -8.97 -8.63
N ASP A 248 13.80 -8.68 -8.78
CA ASP A 248 12.92 -9.09 -9.90
C ASP A 248 12.86 -10.61 -10.27
N LYS A 249 13.62 -11.47 -9.57
CA LYS A 249 13.72 -12.95 -9.56
C LYS A 249 15.17 -13.44 -9.51
N GLU A 250 16.14 -12.58 -9.78
CA GLU A 250 17.55 -12.94 -9.80
C GLU A 250 18.14 -12.84 -8.39
N ILE A 251 18.82 -13.90 -7.95
CA ILE A 251 19.60 -13.86 -6.71
C ILE A 251 20.84 -13.02 -6.98
N VAL A 252 21.01 -11.94 -6.21
CA VAL A 252 22.10 -10.96 -6.40
C VAL A 252 23.14 -10.98 -5.28
N LEU A 253 22.79 -11.53 -4.11
CA LEU A 253 23.69 -11.64 -2.97
C LEU A 253 23.30 -12.80 -2.04
N SER A 254 24.25 -13.24 -1.22
CA SER A 254 24.06 -14.22 -0.14
C SER A 254 24.89 -13.78 1.07
N GLU A 255 24.26 -13.62 2.24
CA GLU A 255 24.94 -13.23 3.48
C GLU A 255 24.49 -14.11 4.65
N PRO A 256 25.41 -14.54 5.54
CA PRO A 256 25.04 -15.31 6.73
C PRO A 256 24.16 -14.54 7.72
N VAL A 257 24.17 -13.20 7.67
CA VAL A 257 23.45 -12.32 8.60
C VAL A 257 22.38 -11.54 7.84
N ARG A 258 21.12 -11.70 8.28
CA ARG A 258 19.93 -11.10 7.65
C ARG A 258 20.04 -9.58 7.48
N LYS A 259 20.43 -8.86 8.53
CA LYS A 259 20.68 -7.41 8.46
C LYS A 259 21.69 -7.05 7.37
N ASN A 260 22.78 -7.79 7.23
CA ASN A 260 23.79 -7.50 6.22
C ASN A 260 23.24 -7.68 4.82
N ALA A 261 22.44 -8.73 4.58
CA ALA A 261 21.72 -8.91 3.31
C ALA A 261 20.77 -7.73 3.04
N ALA A 262 19.99 -7.31 4.04
CA ALA A 262 19.07 -6.18 3.93
C ALA A 262 19.79 -4.87 3.57
N CYS A 263 20.85 -4.51 4.31
CA CYS A 263 21.67 -3.33 4.06
C CYS A 263 22.30 -3.34 2.66
N LYS A 264 22.90 -4.47 2.25
CA LYS A 264 23.53 -4.60 0.92
C LYS A 264 22.49 -4.52 -0.20
N LEU A 265 21.33 -5.18 -0.05
CA LEU A 265 20.26 -5.14 -1.03
C LEU A 265 19.70 -3.72 -1.19
N ALA A 266 19.49 -3.02 -0.08
CA ALA A 266 19.05 -1.62 -0.07
C ALA A 266 20.07 -0.70 -0.77
N THR A 267 21.37 -0.84 -0.46
CA THR A 267 22.43 -0.10 -1.17
C THR A 267 22.41 -0.38 -2.67
N MET A 268 22.31 -1.65 -3.08
CA MET A 268 22.23 -2.00 -4.51
C MET A 268 21.04 -1.34 -5.21
N LEU A 269 19.88 -1.27 -4.56
CA LEU A 269 18.70 -0.60 -5.10
C LEU A 269 18.87 0.91 -5.20
N LEU A 270 19.45 1.55 -4.18
CA LEU A 270 19.65 3.00 -4.13
C LEU A 270 20.81 3.48 -5.01
N GLU A 271 21.71 2.58 -5.42
CA GLU A 271 22.75 2.87 -6.42
C GLU A 271 22.23 2.73 -7.87
N MET A 272 21.00 2.21 -8.07
CA MET A 272 20.40 2.18 -9.39
C MET A 272 20.05 3.61 -9.86
N PRO A 273 20.11 3.87 -11.18
CA PRO A 273 19.71 5.16 -11.72
C PRO A 273 18.28 5.52 -11.34
N ASP A 274 18.08 6.80 -11.05
CA ASP A 274 16.77 7.39 -10.78
C ASP A 274 16.01 6.80 -9.58
N LYS A 275 16.72 6.15 -8.63
CA LYS A 275 16.15 5.64 -7.38
C LYS A 275 16.52 6.51 -6.19
N PHE A 276 15.51 7.06 -5.53
CA PHE A 276 15.70 7.98 -4.40
C PHE A 276 14.79 7.64 -3.21
N MET A 277 13.78 6.79 -3.40
CA MET A 277 12.90 6.36 -2.32
C MET A 277 12.95 4.83 -2.17
N LEU A 278 12.97 4.37 -0.93
CA LEU A 278 12.93 2.94 -0.58
C LEU A 278 11.82 2.68 0.43
N THR A 279 10.78 1.97 0.00
CA THR A 279 9.76 1.45 0.91
C THR A 279 10.08 0.01 1.28
N VAL A 280 10.05 -0.31 2.58
CA VAL A 280 10.41 -1.62 3.13
C VAL A 280 9.23 -2.21 3.90
N PHE A 281 8.62 -3.26 3.35
CA PHE A 281 7.57 -4.03 4.01
C PHE A 281 8.20 -5.08 4.93
N CYS A 282 7.87 -4.99 6.21
CA CYS A 282 8.44 -5.78 7.29
C CYS A 282 7.59 -7.02 7.57
N GLY A 283 8.19 -8.20 7.46
CA GLY A 283 7.54 -9.48 7.73
C GLY A 283 7.43 -9.79 9.22
N ILE A 284 6.77 -10.89 9.57
CA ILE A 284 6.51 -11.29 10.96
C ILE A 284 7.79 -11.50 11.79
N ASP A 285 8.90 -11.85 11.14
CA ASP A 285 10.19 -12.12 11.79
C ASP A 285 11.07 -10.87 11.93
N SER A 286 10.60 -9.71 11.49
CA SER A 286 11.31 -8.44 11.65
C SER A 286 11.16 -7.91 13.09
N ASN A 287 12.18 -7.25 13.61
CA ASN A 287 12.11 -6.60 14.93
C ASN A 287 12.58 -5.15 14.84
N GLU A 288 12.15 -4.33 15.79
CA GLU A 288 12.36 -2.88 15.79
C GLU A 288 13.85 -2.48 15.86
N GLU A 289 14.66 -3.26 16.59
CA GLU A 289 16.10 -2.98 16.73
C GLU A 289 16.84 -3.17 15.40
N GLU A 290 16.59 -4.28 14.70
CA GLU A 290 17.17 -4.54 13.38
C GLU A 290 16.73 -3.48 12.36
N ARG A 291 15.46 -3.04 12.39
CA ARG A 291 14.96 -1.97 11.50
C ARG A 291 15.71 -0.65 11.73
N LYS A 292 15.89 -0.24 12.98
CA LYS A 292 16.66 0.97 13.35
C LYS A 292 18.11 0.88 12.89
N GLU A 293 18.72 -0.30 12.98
CA GLU A 293 20.08 -0.51 12.48
C GLU A 293 20.16 -0.40 10.94
N ILE A 294 19.18 -0.95 10.22
CA ILE A 294 19.10 -0.84 8.75
C ILE A 294 18.87 0.62 8.34
N GLU A 295 17.94 1.31 8.99
CA GLU A 295 17.63 2.72 8.76
C GLU A 295 18.86 3.60 8.97
N ALA A 296 19.54 3.44 10.12
CA ALA A 296 20.75 4.19 10.43
C ALA A 296 21.89 3.91 9.43
N TYR A 297 22.04 2.66 8.98
CA TYR A 297 23.01 2.31 7.96
C TYR A 297 22.71 3.02 6.63
N ILE A 298 21.46 3.01 6.18
CA ILE A 298 21.06 3.63 4.91
C ILE A 298 21.20 5.14 4.98
N ALA A 299 20.72 5.77 6.06
CA ALA A 299 20.86 7.22 6.27
C ALA A 299 22.32 7.69 6.26
N ALA A 300 23.24 6.88 6.80
CA ALA A 300 24.67 7.21 6.82
C ALA A 300 25.37 7.09 5.45
N ASN A 301 24.90 6.19 4.57
CA ASN A 301 25.56 5.90 3.28
C ASN A 301 24.83 6.51 2.07
N HIS A 302 23.54 6.78 2.20
CA HIS A 302 22.66 7.31 1.15
C HIS A 302 21.81 8.45 1.73
N SER A 303 22.46 9.54 2.15
CA SER A 303 21.80 10.66 2.87
C SER A 303 20.71 11.39 2.07
N SER A 304 20.67 11.21 0.74
CA SER A 304 19.64 11.77 -0.14
C SER A 304 18.47 10.81 -0.39
N ALA A 305 18.55 9.57 0.11
CA ALA A 305 17.50 8.58 -0.07
C ALA A 305 16.46 8.69 1.05
N GLU A 306 15.19 8.68 0.70
CA GLU A 306 14.08 8.55 1.64
C GLU A 306 13.80 7.07 1.91
N ILE A 307 13.66 6.68 3.18
CA ILE A 307 13.33 5.31 3.56
C ILE A 307 12.10 5.25 4.44
N TYR A 308 11.18 4.35 4.10
CA TYR A 308 9.94 4.13 4.83
C TYR A 308 9.82 2.66 5.21
N PHE A 309 9.50 2.37 6.48
CA PHE A 309 9.19 1.03 6.94
C PHE A 309 7.70 0.88 7.16
N ILE A 310 7.12 -0.18 6.62
CA ILE A 310 5.71 -0.54 6.78
C ILE A 310 5.65 -1.91 7.45
N ASP A 311 4.91 -2.03 8.54
CA ASP A 311 4.57 -3.33 9.11
C ASP A 311 3.68 -4.10 8.14
N GLY A 312 4.24 -5.07 7.43
CA GLY A 312 3.54 -5.81 6.39
C GLY A 312 2.94 -7.14 6.88
N GLY A 313 3.62 -7.81 7.82
CA GLY A 313 3.14 -9.04 8.44
C GLY A 313 3.15 -10.26 7.52
N GLN A 314 3.86 -10.21 6.39
CA GLN A 314 4.05 -11.37 5.52
C GLN A 314 4.93 -12.44 6.19
N GLU A 315 4.68 -13.71 5.88
CA GLU A 315 5.35 -14.85 6.56
C GLU A 315 6.70 -15.23 5.92
N ILE A 316 6.81 -15.15 4.59
CA ILE A 316 7.93 -15.75 3.85
C ILE A 316 9.14 -14.82 3.77
N TYR A 317 8.90 -13.54 3.50
CA TYR A 317 9.97 -12.57 3.23
C TYR A 317 10.14 -11.65 4.44
N PRO A 318 11.26 -11.72 5.17
CA PRO A 318 11.51 -10.83 6.30
C PRO A 318 11.44 -9.35 5.91
N TYR A 319 11.97 -9.00 4.73
CA TYR A 319 11.83 -7.68 4.13
C TYR A 319 11.53 -7.80 2.64
N ILE A 320 10.53 -7.05 2.18
CA ILE A 320 10.28 -6.75 0.77
C ILE A 320 10.62 -5.27 0.56
N PHE A 321 11.47 -4.99 -0.41
CA PHE A 321 11.89 -3.67 -0.79
C PHE A 321 11.19 -3.24 -2.07
N MET A 322 10.86 -1.96 -2.13
CA MET A 322 10.33 -1.28 -3.29
C MET A 322 11.10 0.01 -3.46
N ALA A 323 11.91 0.08 -4.51
CA ALA A 323 12.72 1.25 -4.84
C ALA A 323 12.09 2.02 -6.00
N GLU A 324 11.91 3.31 -5.78
CA GLU A 324 11.33 4.28 -6.73
C GLU A 324 12.30 5.43 -6.97
#